data_AF-A0A947DUB9-F1
#
_entry.id   AF-A0A947DUB9-F1
#
_cell.length_a   1.000
_cell.length_b   1.000
_cell.length_c   1.000
_cell.angle_alpha   90.00
_cell.angle_beta   90.00
_cell.angle_gamma   90.00
#
_symmetry.space_group_name_H-M   'P 1'
#
loop_
_entity.id
_entity.type
_entity.pdbx_description
1 polymer ?
#
loop_
_entity_poly.entity_id
_entity_poly.type
_entity_poly.pdbx_seq_one_letter_code
_entity_poly.pdbx_strand_id
1 'polypeptide(L)'
;EWPHVMLVGVTEGMLPFKLKESGETGVGSLGGSERAHEAANEATASHIQEERRLMYVGITRAQRSLAVSWTRKRKKGREMVAASPSRFIAEMGLNQATVKEDPREKLKALRAEFAKKAEDAALARKHS
;
A
#
# COMPACT_ATOMS: atom_id res chain seq x y z
N GLU A 1 -0.67 10.75 13.13
CA GLU A 1 -0.04 10.41 11.83
C GLU A 1 1.43 10.11 12.06
N TRP A 2 2.12 9.51 11.09
CA TRP A 2 3.50 9.05 11.23
C TRP A 2 4.37 9.56 10.07
N PRO A 3 5.64 9.97 10.31
CA PRO A 3 6.55 10.39 9.24
C PRO A 3 6.71 9.34 8.14
N HIS A 4 6.85 8.08 8.54
CA HIS A 4 7.06 6.95 7.63
C HIS A 4 6.11 5.81 8.02
N VAL A 5 5.45 5.20 7.04
CA VAL A 5 4.58 4.03 7.24
C VAL A 5 5.05 2.90 6.33
N MET A 6 5.02 1.68 6.87
CA MET A 6 5.32 0.45 6.13
C MET A 6 4.11 -0.49 6.20
N LEU A 7 3.52 -0.79 5.04
CA LEU A 7 2.50 -1.82 4.90
C LEU A 7 3.19 -3.10 4.40
N VAL A 8 3.33 -4.07 5.31
CA VAL A 8 4.09 -5.30 5.05
C VAL A 8 3.13 -6.46 4.82
N GLY A 9 3.45 -7.33 3.86
CA GLY A 9 2.69 -8.54 3.60
C GLY A 9 1.37 -8.28 2.89
N VAL A 10 1.29 -7.22 2.08
CA VAL A 10 0.11 -6.79 1.32
C VAL A 10 -0.14 -7.75 0.14
N THR A 11 -0.57 -8.96 0.45
CA THR A 11 -0.64 -10.14 -0.42
C THR A 11 -2.07 -10.70 -0.41
N GLU A 12 -2.58 -11.20 -1.54
CA GLU A 12 -3.91 -11.81 -1.59
C GLU A 12 -4.05 -12.98 -0.60
N GLY A 13 -5.21 -13.02 0.06
CA GLY A 13 -5.51 -13.97 1.13
C GLY A 13 -4.81 -13.67 2.47
N MET A 14 -4.05 -12.59 2.56
CA MET A 14 -3.64 -11.95 3.81
C MET A 14 -4.24 -10.55 3.92
N LEU A 15 -4.28 -9.78 2.83
CA LEU A 15 -5.05 -8.54 2.74
C LEU A 15 -5.71 -8.45 1.35
N PRO A 16 -7.05 -8.40 1.24
CA PRO A 16 -8.02 -8.55 2.33
C PRO A 16 -7.88 -9.89 3.05
N PHE A 17 -8.09 -9.90 4.38
CA PHE A 17 -8.06 -11.15 5.14
C PHE A 17 -9.11 -12.12 4.59
N LYS A 18 -8.74 -13.40 4.49
CA LYS A 18 -9.76 -14.42 4.26
C LYS A 18 -10.66 -14.44 5.48
N LEU A 19 -11.96 -14.24 5.28
CA LEU A 19 -12.93 -14.65 6.28
C LEU A 19 -12.63 -16.12 6.54
N LYS A 20 -12.16 -16.45 7.74
CA LYS A 20 -12.10 -17.84 8.14
C LYS A 20 -13.55 -18.30 8.02
N GLU A 21 -13.84 -19.18 7.08
CA GLU A 21 -14.95 -20.09 7.27
C GLU A 21 -14.69 -20.71 8.64
N SER A 22 -15.37 -20.19 9.67
CA SER A 22 -15.56 -20.91 10.92
C SER A 22 -15.94 -22.30 10.49
N GLY A 23 -15.10 -23.29 10.82
CA GLY A 23 -15.00 -24.59 10.16
C GLY A 23 -16.25 -25.49 10.26
N GLU A 24 -17.36 -25.03 9.71
CA GLU A 24 -18.64 -25.71 9.55
C GLU A 24 -19.33 -25.13 8.31
N THR A 25 -18.82 -25.47 7.12
CA THR A 25 -19.60 -25.59 5.87
C THR A 25 -18.64 -25.99 4.75
N GLY A 26 -18.05 -27.18 4.91
CA GLY A 26 -17.37 -27.84 3.80
C GLY A 26 -18.35 -28.02 2.63
N VAL A 27 -17.94 -27.56 1.45
CA VAL A 27 -18.29 -28.08 0.12
C VAL A 27 -19.62 -28.84 0.07
N GLY A 28 -20.71 -28.10 -0.16
CA GLY A 28 -22.00 -28.73 -0.45
C GLY A 28 -23.25 -27.93 -0.10
N SER A 29 -23.30 -26.61 -0.28
CA SER A 29 -24.58 -25.90 -0.26
C SER A 29 -25.28 -26.03 -1.62
N LEU A 30 -25.62 -27.26 -2.01
CA LEU A 30 -26.60 -27.53 -3.07
C LEU A 30 -28.05 -27.41 -2.55
N GLY A 31 -28.25 -26.72 -1.42
CA GLY A 31 -29.55 -26.58 -0.74
C GLY A 31 -29.77 -25.25 -0.01
N GLY A 32 -28.89 -24.27 -0.17
CA GLY A 32 -29.12 -22.91 0.35
C GLY A 32 -30.11 -22.16 -0.54
N SER A 33 -31.09 -21.48 0.06
CA SER A 33 -32.02 -20.61 -0.70
C SER A 33 -31.25 -19.48 -1.39
N GLU A 34 -31.78 -18.95 -2.50
CA GLU A 34 -31.17 -17.81 -3.20
C GLU A 34 -30.87 -16.64 -2.23
N ARG A 35 -31.78 -16.38 -1.28
CA ARG A 35 -31.60 -15.39 -0.21
C ARG A 35 -30.39 -15.66 0.69
N ALA A 36 -30.10 -16.92 1.02
CA ALA A 36 -28.93 -17.26 1.83
C ALA A 36 -27.63 -16.99 1.06
N HIS A 37 -27.63 -17.26 -0.24
CA HIS A 37 -26.48 -17.00 -1.10
C HIS A 37 -26.23 -15.49 -1.29
N GLU A 38 -27.31 -14.71 -1.40
CA GLU A 38 -27.26 -13.26 -1.54
C GLU A 38 -26.77 -12.57 -0.25
N ALA A 39 -27.28 -12.99 0.92
CA ALA A 39 -26.81 -12.49 2.21
C ALA A 39 -25.32 -12.80 2.48
N ALA A 40 -24.85 -13.99 2.09
CA ALA A 40 -23.44 -14.35 2.20
C ALA A 40 -22.54 -13.49 1.29
N ASN A 41 -23.01 -13.19 0.07
CA ASN A 41 -22.31 -12.29 -0.85
C ASN A 41 -22.25 -10.86 -0.30
N GLU A 42 -23.35 -10.36 0.25
CA GLU A 42 -23.40 -9.02 0.86
C GLU A 42 -22.46 -8.90 2.08
N ALA A 43 -22.47 -9.91 2.97
CA ALA A 43 -21.55 -9.97 4.10
C ALA A 43 -20.08 -9.98 3.64
N THR A 44 -19.77 -10.74 2.59
CA THR A 44 -18.43 -10.78 1.99
C THR A 44 -18.04 -9.44 1.38
N ALA A 45 -18.96 -8.78 0.66
CA ALA A 45 -18.74 -7.47 0.08
C ALA A 45 -18.48 -6.41 1.16
N SER A 46 -19.28 -6.40 2.22
CA SER A 46 -19.12 -5.52 3.37
C SER A 46 -17.75 -5.72 4.06
N HIS A 47 -17.35 -6.98 4.28
CA HIS A 47 -16.02 -7.29 4.82
C HIS A 47 -14.90 -6.76 3.90
N ILE A 48 -15.00 -6.96 2.59
CA ILE A 48 -14.03 -6.43 1.63
C ILE A 48 -13.97 -4.90 1.68
N GLN A 49 -15.10 -4.22 1.87
CA GLN A 49 -15.14 -2.76 2.01
C GLN A 49 -14.45 -2.28 3.28
N GLU A 50 -14.62 -2.96 4.41
CA GLU A 50 -13.92 -2.59 5.65
C GLU A 50 -12.41 -2.83 5.52
N GLU A 51 -11.98 -3.95 4.95
CA GLU A 51 -10.56 -4.23 4.66
C GLU A 51 -9.93 -3.16 3.75
N ARG A 52 -10.69 -2.70 2.75
CA ARG A 52 -10.29 -1.59 1.87
C ARG A 52 -10.16 -0.29 2.65
N ARG A 53 -11.07 -0.02 3.59
CA ARG A 53 -11.00 1.15 4.48
C ARG A 53 -9.77 1.08 5.39
N LEU A 54 -9.46 -0.09 5.94
CA LEU A 54 -8.24 -0.30 6.74
C LEU A 54 -6.97 -0.01 5.91
N MET A 55 -6.92 -0.48 4.67
CA MET A 55 -5.84 -0.17 3.73
C MET A 55 -5.72 1.35 3.50
N TYR A 56 -6.84 2.03 3.21
CA TYR A 56 -6.88 3.49 3.03
C TYR A 56 -6.40 4.25 4.27
N VAL A 57 -6.83 3.84 5.46
CA VAL A 57 -6.36 4.42 6.72
C VAL A 57 -4.86 4.20 6.87
N GLY A 58 -4.35 2.99 6.59
CA GLY A 58 -2.91 2.71 6.61
C GLY A 58 -2.11 3.65 5.70
N ILE A 59 -2.60 3.89 4.48
CA ILE A 59 -1.99 4.79 3.49
C ILE A 59 -1.98 6.24 4.01
N THR A 60 -3.13 6.74 4.46
CA THR A 60 -3.31 8.14 4.87
C THR A 60 -2.66 8.48 6.21
N ARG A 61 -2.18 7.49 6.96
CA ARG A 61 -1.36 7.73 8.16
C ARG A 61 0.07 8.16 7.84
N ALA A 62 0.54 8.00 6.61
CA ALA A 62 1.88 8.34 6.17
C ALA A 62 2.01 9.83 5.81
N GLN A 63 2.92 10.54 6.48
CA GLN A 63 3.16 11.97 6.20
C GLN A 63 4.22 12.22 5.12
N ARG A 64 5.31 11.44 5.12
CA ARG A 64 6.44 11.64 4.19
C ARG A 64 6.63 10.49 3.22
N SER A 65 6.63 9.25 3.72
CA SER A 65 6.82 8.08 2.85
C SER A 65 5.95 6.91 3.25
N LEU A 66 5.43 6.21 2.24
CA LEU A 66 4.76 4.94 2.36
C LEU A 66 5.59 3.88 1.63
N ALA A 67 5.95 2.80 2.32
CA ALA A 67 6.51 1.61 1.69
C ALA A 67 5.50 0.48 1.75
N VAL A 68 5.27 -0.20 0.62
CA VAL A 68 4.34 -1.32 0.52
C VAL A 68 5.11 -2.54 0.01
N SER A 69 5.02 -3.66 0.73
CA SER A 69 5.70 -4.91 0.33
C SER A 69 4.73 -6.08 0.26
N TRP A 70 5.01 -7.00 -0.66
CA TRP A 70 4.26 -8.25 -0.86
C TRP A 70 5.23 -9.38 -1.22
N THR A 71 4.82 -10.62 -0.99
CA THR A 71 5.69 -11.79 -1.17
C THR A 71 5.34 -12.54 -2.45
N ARG A 72 6.34 -12.93 -3.26
CA ARG A 72 6.14 -13.69 -4.51
C ARG A 72 5.78 -15.17 -4.30
N LYS A 73 6.26 -15.78 -3.22
CA LYS A 73 5.99 -17.18 -2.87
C LYS A 73 5.85 -17.31 -1.36
N ARG A 74 4.89 -18.11 -0.89
CA ARG A 74 4.69 -18.37 0.54
C ARG A 74 4.59 -19.87 0.81
N LYS A 75 4.99 -20.27 2.01
CA LYS A 75 4.83 -21.65 2.47
C LYS A 75 3.38 -21.89 2.88
N LYS A 76 2.72 -22.88 2.29
CA LYS A 76 1.39 -23.36 2.68
C LYS A 76 1.54 -24.83 3.06
N GLY A 77 1.56 -25.13 4.37
CA GLY A 77 1.89 -26.47 4.86
C GLY A 77 3.30 -26.89 4.48
N ARG A 78 3.43 -27.96 3.68
CA ARG A 78 4.72 -28.48 3.20
C ARG A 78 5.14 -27.92 1.84
N GLU A 79 4.28 -27.19 1.15
CA GLU A 79 4.53 -26.71 -0.22
C GLU A 79 4.82 -25.21 -0.29
N MET A 80 5.62 -24.80 -1.27
CA MET A 80 5.86 -23.40 -1.63
C MET A 80 4.92 -23.00 -2.76
N VAL A 81 3.97 -22.11 -2.48
CA VAL A 81 2.95 -21.68 -3.43
C VAL A 81 3.24 -20.25 -3.90
N ALA A 82 3.02 -19.98 -5.18
CA ALA A 82 3.06 -18.61 -5.69
C ALA A 82 2.03 -17.74 -4.96
N ALA A 83 2.43 -16.52 -4.65
CA ALA A 83 1.58 -15.54 -4.00
C ALA A 83 1.38 -14.35 -4.94
N SER A 84 0.17 -13.81 -4.94
CA SER A 84 -0.21 -12.65 -5.74
C SER A 84 -0.28 -11.40 -4.87
N PRO A 85 0.07 -10.21 -5.39
CA PRO A 85 -0.11 -8.95 -4.68
C PRO A 85 -1.59 -8.73 -4.36
N SER A 86 -1.89 -8.06 -3.25
CA SER A 86 -3.27 -7.66 -2.90
C SER A 86 -3.93 -6.87 -4.04
N ARG A 87 -5.22 -7.10 -4.29
CA ARG A 87 -6.02 -6.29 -5.22
C ARG A 87 -5.97 -4.79 -4.91
N PHE A 88 -5.86 -4.42 -3.64
CA PHE A 88 -5.80 -3.01 -3.23
C PHE A 88 -4.53 -2.31 -3.74
N ILE A 89 -3.46 -3.04 -4.06
CA ILE A 89 -2.25 -2.46 -4.65
C ILE A 89 -2.52 -1.91 -6.05
N ALA A 90 -3.27 -2.65 -6.87
CA ALA A 90 -3.61 -2.21 -8.22
C ALA A 90 -4.50 -0.96 -8.19
N GLU A 91 -5.45 -0.92 -7.26
CA GLU A 91 -6.40 0.18 -7.09
C GLU A 91 -5.75 1.49 -6.62
N MET A 92 -4.62 1.43 -5.92
CA MET A 92 -3.87 2.62 -5.51
C MET A 92 -3.31 3.43 -6.69
N GLY A 93 -3.21 2.85 -7.90
CA GLY A 93 -2.68 3.55 -9.05
C GLY A 93 -1.20 3.92 -8.95
N LEU A 94 -0.40 3.20 -8.14
CA LEU A 94 1.03 3.47 -7.91
C LEU A 94 1.88 3.50 -9.21
N ASN A 95 1.38 2.89 -10.28
CA ASN A 95 2.04 2.84 -11.59
C ASN A 95 1.67 4.00 -12.52
N GLN A 96 0.70 4.85 -12.15
CA GLN A 96 0.49 6.11 -12.87
C GLN A 96 1.75 6.95 -12.63
N ALA A 97 2.37 7.42 -13.71
CA ALA A 97 3.68 8.06 -13.69
C ALA A 97 3.76 9.14 -12.60
N THR A 98 4.33 8.77 -11.46
CA THR A 98 4.81 9.75 -10.48
C THR A 98 5.94 10.49 -11.16
N VAL A 99 5.95 11.82 -11.06
CA VAL A 99 7.04 12.65 -11.59
C VAL A 99 8.33 12.10 -11.00
N LYS A 100 9.09 11.34 -11.79
CA LYS A 100 10.43 10.89 -11.42
C LYS A 100 11.29 12.14 -11.43
N GLU A 101 11.43 12.77 -10.28
CA GLU A 101 12.46 13.80 -10.09
C GLU A 101 13.81 13.18 -10.46
N ASP A 102 14.49 13.74 -11.46
CA ASP A 102 15.83 13.29 -11.81
C ASP A 102 16.76 13.63 -10.64
N PRO A 103 17.39 12.63 -9.98
CA PRO A 103 18.30 12.86 -8.86
C PRO A 103 19.42 13.85 -9.22
N ARG A 104 19.85 13.90 -10.49
CA ARG A 104 20.88 14.83 -10.97
C ARG A 104 20.39 16.26 -11.01
N GLU A 105 19.14 16.48 -11.44
CA GLU A 105 18.54 17.82 -11.44
C GLU A 105 18.36 18.34 -10.02
N LYS A 106 17.89 17.48 -9.10
CA LYS A 106 17.77 17.82 -7.67
C LYS A 106 19.11 18.21 -7.05
N LEU A 107 20.17 17.45 -7.36
CA LEU A 107 21.54 17.75 -6.93
C LEU A 107 22.09 19.04 -7.55
N LYS A 108 21.77 19.32 -8.82
CA LYS A 108 22.17 20.56 -9.50
C LYS A 108 21.49 21.79 -8.88
N ALA A 109 20.19 21.69 -8.60
CA ALA A 109 19.42 22.75 -7.94
C ALA A 109 19.96 23.06 -6.54
N LEU A 110 20.22 22.03 -5.73
CA LEU A 110 20.82 22.18 -4.40
C LEU A 110 22.19 22.88 -4.46
N ARG A 111 23.06 22.49 -5.39
CA ARG A 111 24.37 23.15 -5.56
C ARG A 111 24.24 24.62 -5.94
N ALA A 112 23.29 24.96 -6.82
CA ALA A 112 23.04 26.34 -7.23
C ALA A 112 22.53 27.19 -6.05
N GLU A 113 21.64 26.66 -5.22
CA GLU A 113 21.19 27.32 -3.99
C GLU A 113 22.35 27.59 -3.02
N PHE A 114 23.20 26.59 -2.77
CA PHE A 114 24.35 26.77 -1.89
C PHE A 114 25.36 27.79 -2.41
N ALA A 115 25.59 27.84 -3.74
CA ALA A 115 26.46 28.83 -4.36
C ALA A 115 25.91 30.25 -4.19
N LYS A 116 24.62 30.47 -4.49
CA LYS A 116 23.95 31.76 -4.26
C LYS A 116 24.07 32.23 -2.81
N LYS A 117 23.79 31.32 -1.87
CA LYS A 117 23.85 31.63 -0.45
C LYS A 117 25.26 32.00 0.02
N ALA A 118 26.29 31.41 -0.59
CA ALA A 118 27.69 31.75 -0.32
C ALA A 118 28.06 33.12 -0.91
N GLU A 119 27.58 33.45 -2.11
CA GLU A 119 27.78 34.76 -2.74
C GLU A 119 27.11 35.88 -1.95
N ASP A 120 25.86 35.68 -1.53
CA ASP A 120 25.10 36.63 -0.70
C ASP A 120 25.82 36.88 0.64
N ALA A 121 26.34 35.83 1.27
CA ALA A 121 27.11 35.94 2.51
C ALA A 121 28.44 36.67 2.31
N ALA A 122 29.10 36.48 1.16
CA ALA A 122 30.34 37.18 0.82
C ALA A 122 30.09 38.67 0.52
N LEU A 123 28.97 38.99 -0.15
CA LEU A 123 28.52 40.37 -0.39
C LEU A 123 28.20 41.08 0.92
N ALA A 124 27.47 40.43 1.83
CA ALA A 124 27.15 40.98 3.14
C ALA A 124 28.42 41.30 3.98
N ARG A 125 29.49 40.50 3.85
CA ARG A 125 30.78 40.75 4.52
C ARG A 125 31.60 41.89 3.92
N LYS A 126 31.39 42.24 2.64
CA LYS A 126 32.10 43.35 1.97
C LYS A 126 31.46 44.72 2.24
N HIS A 127 30.19 44.73 2.64
CA HIS A 127 29.43 45.94 2.97
C HIS A 127 29.34 46.22 4.48
N SER A 128 30.01 45.41 5.30
CA SER A 128 30.25 45.62 6.74
C SER A 128 31.67 46.11 6.96
#